data_AF-A0A3B8XFZ4-F1
#
_entry.id   AF-A0A3B8XFZ4-F1
#
_cell.length_a   1.000
_cell.length_b   1.000
_cell.length_c   1.000
_cell.angle_alpha   90.00
_cell.angle_beta   90.00
_cell.angle_gamma   90.00
#
_symmetry.space_group_name_H-M   'P 1'
#
loop_
_entity.id
_entity.type
_entity.pdbx_description
1 polymer ?
#
loop_
_entity_poly.entity_id
_entity_poly.type
_entity_poly.pdbx_seq_one_letter_code
_entity_poly.pdbx_strand_id
1 'polypeptide(L)' 'QELGMQLLNRVKEQVEEIAKVELYPRLEGRQMIMVLAPK' A
#
# COMPACT_ATOMS: atom_id res chain seq x y z
N GLN A 1 10.21 -9.09 8.65
CA GLN A 1 9.99 -7.74 8.06
C GLN A 1 9.10 -7.78 6.80
N GLU A 2 8.52 -8.93 6.42
CA GLU A 2 7.73 -9.06 5.18
C GLU A 2 6.20 -8.94 5.38
N LEU A 3 5.70 -9.14 6.60
CA LEU A 3 4.26 -9.13 6.88
C LEU A 3 3.58 -7.81 6.53
N GLY A 4 4.20 -6.67 6.83
CA GLY A 4 3.65 -5.35 6.49
C GLY A 4 3.58 -5.14 4.97
N MET A 5 4.59 -5.58 4.25
CA MET A 5 4.64 -5.51 2.79
C MET A 5 3.58 -6.43 2.15
N GLN A 6 3.44 -7.66 2.64
CA GLN A 6 2.40 -8.59 2.19
C GLN A 6 0.99 -8.08 2.48
N LEU A 7 0.77 -7.44 3.64
CA LEU A 7 -0.51 -6.82 3.97
C LEU A 7 -0.86 -5.69 2.99
N LEU A 8 0.09 -4.79 2.75
CA LEU A 8 -0.11 -3.66 1.83
C LEU A 8 -0.36 -4.14 0.39
N ASN A 9 0.34 -5.19 -0.07
CA ASN A 9 0.07 -5.80 -1.37
C ASN A 9 -1.35 -6.37 -1.46
N ARG A 10 -1.83 -7.08 -0.43
CA ARG A 10 -3.20 -7.60 -0.40
C ARG A 10 -4.23 -6.46 -0.44
N VAL A 11 -4.01 -5.39 0.32
CA VAL A 11 -4.90 -4.22 0.31
C VAL A 11 -4.91 -3.57 -1.06
N LYS A 12 -3.75 -3.43 -1.72
CA LYS A 12 -3.64 -2.91 -3.09
C LYS A 12 -4.47 -3.74 -4.07
N GLU A 13 -4.35 -5.08 -4.02
CA GLU A 13 -5.12 -5.99 -4.89
C GLU A 13 -6.63 -5.84 -4.66
N GLN A 14 -7.06 -5.70 -3.41
CA GLN A 14 -8.49 -5.56 -3.06
C GLN A 14 -9.13 -4.26 -3.53
N VAL A 15 -8.34 -3.23 -3.81
CA VAL A 15 -8.84 -1.89 -4.19
C VAL A 15 -8.44 -1.49 -5.61
N GLU A 16 -7.83 -2.39 -6.37
CA GLU A 16 -7.32 -2.12 -7.72
C GLU A 16 -8.41 -1.68 -8.71
N GLU A 17 -9.67 -2.05 -8.49
CA GLU A 17 -10.79 -1.63 -9.32
C GLU A 17 -11.11 -0.13 -9.15
N ILE A 18 -11.00 0.40 -7.93
CA ILE A 18 -11.48 1.75 -7.55
C ILE A 18 -10.37 2.74 -7.19
N ALA A 19 -9.14 2.29 -7.01
CA ALA A 19 -8.01 3.11 -6.61
C ALA A 19 -6.72 2.75 -7.37
N LYS A 20 -5.78 3.68 -7.39
CA LYS A 20 -4.43 3.54 -7.96
C LYS A 20 -3.38 3.84 -6.90
N VAL A 21 -2.19 3.26 -7.04
CA VAL A 21 -1.05 3.54 -6.16
C VAL A 21 -0.42 4.86 -6.57
N GLU A 22 -0.39 5.83 -5.67
CA GLU A 22 0.36 7.08 -5.85
C GLU A 22 1.77 6.99 -5.25
N LEU A 23 1.90 6.33 -4.10
CA LEU A 23 3.20 6.08 -3.46
C LEU A 23 3.32 4.62 -3.07
N TYR A 24 4.37 3.98 -3.59
CA TYR A 24 4.74 2.62 -3.22
C TYR A 24 5.11 2.52 -1.74
N PRO A 25 4.96 1.33 -1.14
CA PRO A 25 5.30 1.07 0.26
C PRO A 25 6.70 1.56 0.63
N ARG A 26 6.79 2.45 1.62
CA ARG A 26 8.06 2.98 2.15
C ARG A 26 8.04 3.07 3.66
N LEU A 27 9.22 3.10 4.28
CA LEU A 27 9.36 3.35 5.72
C LEU A 27 9.33 4.85 6.00
N GLU A 28 8.38 5.27 6.81
CA GLU A 28 8.37 6.57 7.47
C GLU A 28 8.49 6.35 8.98
N GLY A 29 9.68 6.65 9.52
CA GLY A 29 10.03 6.33 10.90
C GLY A 29 10.02 4.82 11.15
N ARG A 30 9.10 4.37 12.00
CA ARG A 30 8.91 2.94 12.34
C ARG A 30 7.70 2.31 11.63
N GLN A 31 7.02 3.07 10.78
CA GLN A 31 5.82 2.63 10.08
C GLN A 31 6.10 2.43 8.60
N MET A 32 5.47 1.41 8.00
CA MET A 32 5.46 1.21 6.56
C MET A 32 4.16 1.79 6.02
N ILE A 33 4.26 2.71 5.06
CA ILE A 33 3.10 3.42 4.51
C ILE A 33 3.00 3.21 3.00
N MET A 34 1.78 3.17 2.48
CA MET A 34 1.45 3.15 1.05
C MET A 34 0.35 4.19 0.83
N VAL A 35 0.42 4.96 -0.26
CA VAL A 35 -0.63 5.94 -0.58
C VAL A 35 -1.41 5.49 -1.81
N LEU A 36 -2.72 5.45 -1.65
CA LEU A 36 -3.70 5.11 -2.67
C LEU A 36 -4.56 6.34 -2.94
N ALA A 37 -4.88 6.58 -4.19
CA ALA A 37 -5.84 7.60 -4.61
C ALA A 37 -6.99 6.96 -5.39
N PRO A 38 -8.23 7.49 -5.29
CA PRO A 38 -9.33 7.03 -6.12
C PRO A 38 -9.01 7.23 -7.61
N LYS A 39 -9.57 6.35 -8.45
CA LYS A 39 -9.52 6.53 -9.91
C LYS A 39 -10.35 7.71 -10.37
#